data_AF-A0A1M5RM06-F1
#
_entry.id   AF-A0A1M5RM06-F1
#
_cell.length_a   1.000
_cell.length_b   1.000
_cell.length_c   1.000
_cell.angle_alpha   90.00
_cell.angle_beta   90.00
_cell.angle_gamma   90.00
#
_symmetry.space_group_name_H-M   'P 1'
#
loop_
_entity.id
_entity.type
_entity.pdbx_description
1 polymer ?
#
loop_
_entity_poly.entity_id
_entity_poly.type
_entity_poly.pdbx_seq_one_letter_code
_entity_poly.pdbx_strand_id
1 'polypeptide(L)'
;MSTNHNRIKVADLERNQANKTLITNRDGELEFCHINTLKPESYNALDYTSEGRALDARQGKVLKDMIDNKQVDLASDLETQIDNAVPEDKKVISRLKLFNWWTWIKSQTQTISATWNFKSALLFGNSGYFTSDSIRFYMRASTGKRLQIGVDGTPNDAISIDSSGILLRDKLTLNTANTTTPALILPNSTLTSTPQNGSIERDQNGILWETHAGIRSQIMTKDTISSISSSDTYLPSLDNILNFTGATLLNANYTKIGNTVSVKIALTGTPKALGSDTEIGISLPINRNSSTELLSGICVGSTVDGVNFSALVYITGSSTASIKYKLNTRGTSNIVADFSYAIN
;
A
#
# COMPACT_ATOMS: atom_id res chain seq x y z
N MET A 1 60.42 0.56 -105.35
CA MET A 1 59.64 0.22 -104.15
C MET A 1 58.69 1.36 -103.85
N SER A 2 57.41 1.25 -104.23
CA SER A 2 56.38 2.12 -103.63
C SER A 2 56.05 1.53 -102.25
N THR A 3 56.12 2.35 -101.21
CA THR A 3 55.69 1.94 -99.88
C THR A 3 54.30 2.52 -99.64
N ASN A 4 53.29 1.67 -99.42
CA ASN A 4 51.91 2.05 -99.08
C ASN A 4 51.78 2.55 -97.63
N HIS A 5 52.70 3.40 -97.19
CA HIS A 5 52.68 3.98 -95.85
C HIS A 5 52.61 5.49 -96.01
N ASN A 6 51.72 6.12 -95.25
CA ASN A 6 51.61 7.56 -95.16
C ASN A 6 52.94 8.13 -94.66
N ARG A 7 53.71 8.74 -95.56
CA ARG A 7 54.94 9.44 -95.20
C ARG A 7 54.59 10.88 -94.89
N ILE A 8 54.69 11.26 -93.61
CA ILE A 8 54.74 12.67 -93.22
C ILE A 8 55.97 13.28 -93.92
N LYS A 9 55.78 14.27 -94.79
CA LYS A 9 56.93 14.99 -95.36
C LYS A 9 57.40 16.00 -94.32
N VAL A 10 58.70 16.29 -94.28
CA VAL A 10 59.26 17.33 -93.41
C VAL A 10 58.55 18.67 -93.62
N ALA A 11 58.19 18.98 -94.87
CA ALA A 11 57.41 20.16 -95.24
C ALA A 11 56.00 20.23 -94.60
N ASP A 12 55.41 19.09 -94.23
CA ASP A 12 54.11 19.04 -93.56
C ASP A 12 54.25 19.37 -92.06
N LEU A 13 55.42 19.12 -91.47
CA LEU A 13 55.74 19.47 -90.07
C LEU A 13 56.23 20.93 -89.94
N GLU A 14 56.88 21.46 -90.97
CA GLU A 14 57.39 22.84 -91.00
C GLU A 14 56.28 23.90 -91.21
N ARG A 15 55.10 23.49 -91.70
CA ARG A 15 53.92 24.34 -91.86
C ARG A 15 52.92 24.12 -90.71
N ASN A 16 53.36 24.31 -89.48
CA ASN A 16 52.43 24.31 -88.35
C ASN A 16 51.40 25.47 -88.54
N GLN A 17 50.12 25.13 -88.65
CA GLN A 17 49.04 26.11 -88.68
C GLN A 17 48.39 26.16 -87.30
N ALA A 18 48.35 27.34 -86.70
CA ALA A 18 47.71 27.54 -85.39
C ALA A 18 46.26 27.03 -85.41
N ASN A 19 45.85 26.33 -84.34
CA ASN A 19 44.52 25.75 -84.15
C ASN A 19 44.09 24.70 -85.19
N LYS A 20 45.05 24.05 -85.87
CA LYS A 20 44.79 22.89 -86.74
C LYS A 20 45.61 21.69 -86.32
N THR A 21 45.07 20.51 -86.59
CA THR A 21 45.73 19.22 -86.34
C THR A 21 45.83 18.45 -87.65
N LEU A 22 46.93 17.74 -87.83
CA LEU A 22 47.12 16.85 -88.97
C LEU A 22 46.28 15.59 -88.75
N ILE A 23 45.33 15.31 -89.63
CA ILE A 23 44.50 14.10 -89.62
C ILE A 23 44.70 13.33 -90.92
N THR A 24 44.36 12.05 -90.91
CA THR A 24 44.26 11.24 -92.13
C THR A 24 42.85 11.36 -92.70
N ASN A 25 42.73 11.78 -93.96
CA ASN A 25 41.45 11.86 -94.65
C ASN A 25 40.98 10.47 -95.11
N ARG A 26 39.81 10.39 -95.76
CA ARG A 26 39.21 9.12 -96.20
C ARG A 26 40.01 8.40 -97.28
N ASP A 27 40.82 9.14 -98.03
CA ASP A 27 41.68 8.61 -99.09
C ASP A 27 43.04 8.16 -98.55
N GLY A 28 43.25 8.29 -97.24
CA GLY A 28 44.49 7.93 -96.58
C GLY A 28 45.55 9.04 -96.61
N GLU A 29 45.27 10.24 -97.10
CA GLU A 29 46.24 11.34 -97.16
C GLU A 29 46.22 12.19 -95.87
N LEU A 30 47.32 12.89 -95.59
CA LEU A 30 47.42 13.79 -94.44
C LEU A 30 46.91 15.19 -94.80
N GLU A 31 45.96 15.70 -94.02
CA GLU A 31 45.41 17.05 -94.19
C GLU A 31 45.29 17.80 -92.85
N PHE A 32 45.34 19.14 -92.88
CA PHE A 32 45.13 19.97 -91.70
C PHE A 32 43.64 20.21 -91.46
N CYS A 33 43.10 19.66 -90.37
CA CYS A 33 41.74 19.90 -89.92
C CYS A 33 41.72 20.95 -88.80
N HIS A 34 40.74 21.86 -88.80
CA HIS A 34 40.56 22.77 -87.67
C HIS A 34 40.18 21.98 -86.41
N ILE A 35 40.72 22.40 -85.27
CA ILE A 35 40.43 21.75 -83.98
C ILE A 35 38.92 21.73 -83.67
N ASN A 36 38.20 22.78 -84.10
CA ASN A 36 36.74 22.92 -83.91
C ASN A 36 35.91 22.00 -84.82
N THR A 37 36.51 21.39 -85.84
CA THR A 37 35.87 20.46 -86.79
C THR A 37 36.26 19.00 -86.56
N LEU A 38 37.07 18.71 -85.53
CA LEU A 38 37.31 17.34 -85.09
C LEU A 38 35.97 16.74 -84.67
N LYS A 39 35.45 15.82 -85.48
CA LYS A 39 34.18 15.16 -85.18
C LYS A 39 34.32 14.43 -83.84
N PRO A 40 33.35 14.57 -82.91
CA PRO A 40 33.34 13.83 -81.64
C PRO A 40 33.44 12.32 -81.83
N GLU A 41 33.12 11.83 -83.02
CA GLU A 41 33.21 10.42 -83.42
C GLU A 41 34.65 9.85 -83.38
N SER A 42 35.69 10.69 -83.41
CA SER A 42 37.10 10.26 -83.45
C SER A 42 37.85 10.31 -82.12
N TYR A 43 37.20 10.70 -81.00
CA TYR A 43 37.84 10.68 -79.68
C TYR A 43 36.91 10.12 -78.60
N ASN A 44 37.32 9.04 -77.95
CA ASN A 44 36.60 8.40 -76.84
C ASN A 44 36.78 9.23 -75.55
N ALA A 45 35.98 10.26 -75.37
CA ALA A 45 35.88 11.01 -74.12
C ALA A 45 34.70 10.53 -73.26
N LEU A 46 34.80 10.76 -71.94
CA LEU A 46 33.80 10.38 -70.93
C LEU A 46 32.65 11.40 -70.79
N ASP A 47 32.70 12.52 -71.51
CA ASP A 47 31.75 13.63 -71.47
C ASP A 47 30.69 13.58 -72.60
N TYR A 48 30.68 12.50 -73.40
CA TYR A 48 29.74 12.34 -74.50
C TYR A 48 28.38 11.81 -74.04
N THR A 49 27.29 12.54 -74.34
CA THR A 49 25.94 12.30 -73.78
C THR A 49 24.96 11.58 -74.72
N SER A 50 25.38 11.17 -75.92
CA SER A 50 24.47 10.47 -76.85
C SER A 50 24.25 9.02 -76.45
N GLU A 51 22.98 8.58 -76.44
CA GLU A 51 22.59 7.20 -76.15
C GLU A 51 23.20 6.21 -77.16
N GLY A 52 23.60 5.01 -76.68
CA GLY A 52 23.98 3.88 -77.55
C GLY A 52 25.48 3.69 -77.84
N ARG A 53 26.39 4.49 -77.28
CA ARG A 53 27.84 4.21 -77.36
C ARG A 53 28.32 3.39 -76.16
N ALA A 54 29.10 2.34 -76.43
CA ALA A 54 29.72 1.50 -75.41
C ALA A 54 31.01 2.16 -74.90
N LEU A 55 31.19 2.22 -73.57
CA LEU A 55 32.45 2.62 -72.96
C LEU A 55 33.53 1.60 -73.35
N ASP A 56 34.71 2.08 -73.75
CA ASP A 56 35.83 1.16 -73.93
C ASP A 56 36.31 0.62 -72.55
N ALA A 57 37.05 -0.48 -72.55
CA ALA A 57 37.48 -1.14 -71.32
C ALA A 57 38.31 -0.22 -70.40
N ARG A 58 39.01 0.79 -70.94
CA ARG A 58 39.82 1.74 -70.16
C ARG A 58 38.91 2.76 -69.50
N GLN A 59 37.92 3.28 -70.23
CA GLN A 59 36.91 4.19 -69.71
C GLN A 59 36.05 3.54 -68.62
N GLY A 60 35.62 2.30 -68.83
CA GLY A 60 34.89 1.52 -67.82
C GLY A 60 35.70 1.30 -66.55
N LYS A 61 37.02 1.05 -66.68
CA LYS A 61 37.92 0.94 -65.52
C LYS A 61 38.02 2.26 -64.75
N VAL A 62 38.25 3.38 -65.44
CA VAL A 62 38.32 4.71 -64.80
C VAL A 62 37.03 5.04 -64.07
N LEU A 63 35.87 4.79 -64.68
CA LEU A 63 34.57 5.03 -64.04
C LEU A 63 34.39 4.15 -62.79
N LYS A 64 34.76 2.86 -62.88
CA LYS A 64 34.70 1.93 -61.76
C LYS A 64 35.63 2.36 -60.63
N ASP A 65 36.86 2.74 -60.95
CA ASP A 65 37.84 3.23 -59.98
C ASP A 65 37.35 4.55 -59.34
N MET A 66 36.67 5.43 -60.09
CA MET A 66 36.05 6.64 -59.54
C MET A 66 34.88 6.32 -58.60
N ILE A 67 34.04 5.33 -58.91
CA ILE A 67 32.91 4.92 -58.08
C ILE A 67 33.40 4.23 -56.80
N ASP A 68 34.34 3.29 -56.94
CA ASP A 68 34.87 2.51 -55.82
C ASP A 68 35.68 3.37 -54.84
N ASN A 69 36.36 4.41 -55.35
CA ASN A 69 37.16 5.32 -54.52
C ASN A 69 36.41 6.60 -54.13
N LYS A 70 35.16 6.79 -54.56
CA LYS A 70 34.37 7.92 -54.09
C LYS A 70 33.97 7.63 -52.64
N GLN A 71 34.61 8.33 -51.72
CA GLN A 71 34.13 8.44 -50.35
C GLN A 71 32.77 9.13 -50.40
N VAL A 72 31.70 8.34 -50.44
CA VAL A 72 30.35 8.84 -50.32
C VAL A 72 30.19 9.21 -48.85
N ASP A 73 30.18 10.51 -48.58
CA ASP A 73 29.86 11.01 -47.25
C ASP A 73 28.36 10.75 -47.01
N LEU A 74 28.06 9.60 -46.43
CA LEU A 74 26.70 9.16 -46.17
C LEU A 74 26.03 10.01 -45.10
N ALA A 75 26.83 10.72 -44.30
CA ALA A 75 26.36 11.55 -43.24
C ALA A 75 27.36 12.63 -42.77
N SER A 76 27.00 13.88 -43.02
CA SER A 76 27.77 15.06 -42.59
C SER A 76 27.50 15.48 -41.13
N ASP A 77 26.58 14.81 -40.42
CA ASP A 77 26.22 15.13 -39.04
C ASP A 77 26.99 14.25 -38.04
N LEU A 78 27.53 14.91 -37.02
CA LEU A 78 28.42 14.30 -36.02
C LEU A 78 27.76 13.13 -35.27
N GLU A 79 26.44 13.13 -35.13
CA GLU A 79 25.68 12.12 -34.37
C GLU A 79 25.64 10.74 -35.05
N THR A 80 25.89 10.67 -36.36
CA THR A 80 25.83 9.41 -37.12
C THR A 80 27.18 8.94 -37.63
N GLN A 81 28.26 9.66 -37.31
CA GLN A 81 29.62 9.22 -37.56
C GLN A 81 30.04 8.22 -36.49
N ILE A 82 30.47 7.04 -36.92
CA ILE A 82 31.08 6.04 -36.04
C ILE A 82 32.59 6.29 -36.09
N ASP A 83 33.17 6.75 -34.97
CA ASP A 83 34.60 7.07 -34.85
C ASP A 83 35.51 5.83 -34.92
N ASN A 84 34.92 4.64 -34.81
CA ASN A 84 35.63 3.37 -34.86
C ASN A 84 35.32 2.66 -36.17
N ALA A 85 36.37 2.27 -36.89
CA ALA A 85 36.26 1.40 -38.06
C ALA A 85 35.68 0.05 -37.63
N VAL A 86 34.37 -0.13 -37.80
CA VAL A 86 33.74 -1.43 -37.64
C VAL A 86 34.24 -2.31 -38.80
N PRO A 87 34.83 -3.49 -38.55
CA PRO A 87 35.18 -4.43 -39.59
C PRO A 87 33.91 -5.08 -40.17
N GLU A 88 33.12 -4.27 -40.87
CA GLU A 88 31.97 -4.73 -41.63
C GLU A 88 32.34 -4.86 -43.11
N ASP A 89 31.55 -5.67 -43.80
CA ASP A 89 31.60 -6.20 -45.16
C ASP A 89 31.52 -5.14 -46.29
N LYS A 90 32.07 -3.94 -46.05
CA LYS A 90 32.10 -2.77 -46.96
C LYS A 90 30.73 -2.35 -47.50
N LYS A 91 29.64 -2.73 -46.82
CA LYS A 91 28.28 -2.39 -47.26
C LYS A 91 27.89 -1.03 -46.72
N VAL A 92 27.58 -0.14 -47.67
CA VAL A 92 26.92 1.14 -47.39
C VAL A 92 25.47 0.88 -46.98
N ILE A 93 25.16 1.04 -45.69
CA ILE A 93 23.77 1.03 -45.20
C ILE A 93 23.25 2.48 -45.29
N SER A 94 22.25 2.71 -46.14
CA SER A 94 21.60 4.04 -46.26
C SER A 94 20.94 4.46 -44.92
N ARG A 95 20.91 5.76 -44.61
CA ARG A 95 20.20 6.34 -43.44
C ARG A 95 18.78 5.80 -43.25
N LEU A 96 18.03 5.61 -44.34
CA LEU A 96 16.69 5.04 -44.32
C LEU A 96 16.66 3.62 -43.72
N LYS A 97 17.66 2.79 -44.03
CA LYS A 97 17.77 1.44 -43.47
C LYS A 97 18.09 1.46 -41.99
N LEU A 98 18.95 2.37 -41.52
CA LEU A 98 19.25 2.55 -40.10
C LEU A 98 18.02 3.03 -39.33
N PHE A 99 17.29 4.02 -39.86
CA PHE A 99 16.05 4.51 -39.27
C PHE A 99 14.96 3.43 -39.21
N ASN A 100 14.81 2.66 -40.29
CA ASN A 100 13.87 1.54 -40.35
C ASN A 100 14.25 0.45 -39.36
N TRP A 101 15.55 0.14 -39.24
CA TRP A 101 16.06 -0.82 -38.26
C TRP A 101 15.80 -0.35 -36.82
N TRP A 102 16.08 0.92 -36.50
CA TRP A 102 15.79 1.47 -35.17
C TRP A 102 14.28 1.45 -34.84
N THR A 103 13.46 1.83 -35.80
CA THR A 103 11.99 1.78 -35.65
C THR A 103 11.50 0.34 -35.46
N TRP A 104 12.09 -0.60 -36.18
CA TRP A 104 11.84 -2.02 -35.99
C TRP A 104 12.25 -2.49 -34.59
N ILE A 105 13.47 -2.19 -34.12
CA ILE A 105 13.96 -2.54 -32.78
C ILE A 105 13.02 -2.02 -31.67
N LYS A 106 12.51 -0.79 -31.78
CA LYS A 106 11.54 -0.22 -30.82
C LYS A 106 10.24 -1.02 -30.72
N SER A 107 9.88 -1.78 -31.75
CA SER A 107 8.68 -2.62 -31.78
C SER A 107 8.91 -4.06 -31.30
N GLN A 108 10.17 -4.47 -31.17
CA GLN A 108 10.50 -5.84 -30.78
C GLN A 108 10.46 -6.00 -29.26
N THR A 109 10.06 -7.19 -28.81
CA THR A 109 10.28 -7.61 -27.43
C THR A 109 11.77 -7.92 -27.26
N GLN A 110 12.41 -7.29 -26.27
CA GLN A 110 13.82 -7.48 -25.99
C GLN A 110 14.02 -8.16 -24.65
N THR A 111 14.91 -9.15 -24.61
CA THR A 111 15.40 -9.75 -23.37
C THR A 111 16.76 -9.15 -23.05
N ILE A 112 16.88 -8.53 -21.88
CA ILE A 112 18.11 -7.88 -21.42
C ILE A 112 18.60 -8.63 -20.18
N SER A 113 19.79 -9.21 -20.26
CA SER A 113 20.38 -10.02 -19.18
C SER A 113 21.61 -9.34 -18.57
N ALA A 114 21.47 -8.08 -18.16
CA ALA A 114 22.56 -7.29 -17.58
C ALA A 114 22.04 -6.36 -16.46
N THR A 115 22.94 -5.89 -15.59
CA THR A 115 22.61 -4.88 -14.59
C THR A 115 22.40 -3.53 -15.25
N TRP A 116 21.18 -2.98 -15.15
CA TRP A 116 20.85 -1.65 -15.65
C TRP A 116 20.63 -0.70 -14.48
N ASN A 117 21.40 0.39 -14.46
CA ASN A 117 21.25 1.47 -13.48
C ASN A 117 20.59 2.67 -14.14
N PHE A 118 19.35 2.97 -13.76
CA PHE A 118 18.64 4.14 -14.24
C PHE A 118 18.90 5.32 -13.30
N LYS A 119 19.46 6.41 -13.82
CA LYS A 119 19.72 7.65 -13.04
C LYS A 119 18.45 8.45 -12.71
N SER A 120 17.31 8.01 -13.24
CA SER A 120 16.01 8.68 -13.10
C SER A 120 14.90 7.65 -13.00
N ALA A 121 13.69 8.11 -12.66
CA ALA A 121 12.53 7.23 -12.55
C ALA A 121 12.20 6.56 -13.89
N LEU A 122 11.85 5.27 -13.84
CA LEU A 122 11.29 4.55 -14.96
C LEU A 122 9.81 4.93 -15.14
N LEU A 123 9.48 5.43 -16.33
CA LEU A 123 8.08 5.59 -16.75
C LEU A 123 7.65 4.33 -17.50
N PHE A 124 6.80 3.53 -16.87
CA PHE A 124 6.08 2.47 -17.57
C PHE A 124 4.92 3.10 -18.34
N GLY A 125 4.67 2.63 -19.57
CA GLY A 125 3.51 3.06 -20.36
C GLY A 125 2.18 2.57 -19.76
N ASN A 126 1.21 2.23 -20.60
CA ASN A 126 -0.13 1.81 -20.13
C ASN A 126 -0.13 0.54 -19.25
N SER A 127 0.92 -0.27 -19.30
CA SER A 127 1.10 -1.47 -18.48
C SER A 127 2.59 -1.84 -18.41
N GLY A 128 3.09 -2.16 -17.22
CA GLY A 128 4.41 -2.74 -16.99
C GLY A 128 4.32 -3.82 -15.91
N TYR A 129 5.18 -4.84 -15.99
CA TYR A 129 5.22 -5.95 -15.04
C TYR A 129 6.66 -6.12 -14.55
N PHE A 130 6.86 -6.29 -13.25
CA PHE A 130 8.13 -6.76 -12.69
C PHE A 130 7.95 -8.22 -12.27
N THR A 131 8.47 -9.15 -13.06
CA THR A 131 8.41 -10.57 -12.72
C THR A 131 9.78 -11.04 -12.27
N SER A 132 9.85 -11.71 -11.13
CA SER A 132 10.92 -12.67 -10.84
C SER A 132 10.31 -14.07 -10.79
N ASP A 133 11.12 -15.06 -11.11
CA ASP A 133 10.77 -16.38 -11.67
C ASP A 133 9.77 -17.22 -10.86
N SER A 134 9.40 -16.79 -9.64
CA SER A 134 8.41 -17.46 -8.79
C SER A 134 7.45 -16.53 -8.04
N ILE A 135 7.70 -15.21 -8.01
CA ILE A 135 6.82 -14.21 -7.36
C ILE A 135 6.75 -12.99 -8.27
N ARG A 136 5.56 -12.77 -8.82
CA ARG A 136 5.31 -11.68 -9.75
C ARG A 136 4.86 -10.45 -8.96
N PHE A 137 5.64 -9.37 -9.02
CA PHE A 137 5.30 -8.08 -8.44
C PHE A 137 4.62 -7.21 -9.51
N TYR A 138 3.31 -7.03 -9.35
CA TYR A 138 2.53 -6.18 -10.25
C TYR A 138 2.65 -4.73 -9.80
N MET A 139 3.15 -3.87 -10.69
CA MET A 139 2.98 -2.42 -10.58
C MET A 139 2.26 -1.94 -11.83
N ARG A 140 0.93 -1.85 -11.78
CA ARG A 140 0.17 -1.22 -12.85
C ARG A 140 0.00 0.26 -12.54
N ALA A 141 0.72 1.11 -13.24
CA ALA A 141 0.41 2.54 -13.28
C ALA A 141 -0.63 2.76 -14.38
N SER A 142 -1.93 2.68 -14.05
CA SER A 142 -2.95 3.17 -14.99
C SER A 142 -2.86 4.69 -15.01
N THR A 143 -2.27 5.27 -16.08
CA THR A 143 -2.27 6.71 -16.38
C THR A 143 -2.32 7.62 -15.13
N GLY A 144 -1.27 7.55 -14.31
CA GLY A 144 -0.93 8.58 -13.32
C GLY A 144 -1.77 8.74 -12.05
N LYS A 145 -2.72 7.85 -11.70
CA LYS A 145 -3.57 8.08 -10.50
C LYS A 145 -3.66 6.94 -9.48
N ARG A 146 -3.19 5.74 -9.80
CA ARG A 146 -3.38 4.56 -8.95
C ARG A 146 -2.19 3.60 -9.06
N LEU A 147 -1.65 3.19 -7.91
CA LEU A 147 -0.72 2.07 -7.78
C LEU A 147 -1.50 0.84 -7.33
N GLN A 148 -1.50 -0.20 -8.14
CA GLN A 148 -2.07 -1.50 -7.79
C GLN A 148 -0.93 -2.49 -7.54
N ILE A 149 -0.97 -3.15 -6.38
CA ILE A 149 -0.08 -4.23 -5.99
C ILE A 149 -0.95 -5.47 -5.79
N GLY A 150 -0.72 -6.50 -6.60
CA GLY A 150 -1.49 -7.74 -6.59
C GLY A 150 -0.64 -8.93 -6.96
N VAL A 151 -1.27 -10.09 -7.07
CA VAL A 151 -0.69 -11.32 -7.62
C VAL A 151 -1.36 -11.58 -8.98
N ASP A 152 -0.62 -12.14 -9.94
CA ASP A 152 -1.21 -12.42 -11.26
C ASP A 152 -2.32 -13.45 -11.19
N GLY A 153 -3.28 -13.35 -12.10
CA GLY A 153 -4.33 -14.35 -12.25
C GLY A 153 -5.42 -14.28 -11.17
N THR A 154 -5.28 -13.41 -10.17
CA THR A 154 -6.38 -13.06 -9.26
C THR A 154 -7.04 -11.77 -9.75
N PRO A 155 -8.34 -11.76 -10.11
CA PRO A 155 -9.02 -10.56 -10.62
C PRO A 155 -9.10 -9.41 -9.62
N ASN A 156 -8.71 -9.64 -8.37
CA ASN A 156 -8.69 -8.65 -7.30
C ASN A 156 -7.24 -8.31 -6.93
N ASP A 157 -6.78 -7.11 -7.28
CA ASP A 157 -5.54 -6.58 -6.71
C ASP A 157 -5.64 -6.58 -5.18
N ALA A 158 -4.62 -7.07 -4.50
CA ALA A 158 -4.62 -7.17 -3.04
C ALA A 158 -4.61 -5.78 -2.37
N ILE A 159 -3.91 -4.82 -2.98
CA ILE A 159 -3.73 -3.46 -2.46
C ILE A 159 -3.86 -2.46 -3.61
N SER A 160 -4.69 -1.44 -3.41
CA SER A 160 -4.81 -0.31 -4.31
C SER A 160 -4.52 0.98 -3.55
N ILE A 161 -3.58 1.77 -4.03
CA ILE A 161 -3.21 3.07 -3.45
C ILE A 161 -3.49 4.16 -4.48
N ASP A 162 -4.33 5.12 -4.13
CA ASP A 162 -4.65 6.29 -4.95
C ASP A 162 -4.84 7.54 -4.08
N SER A 163 -5.31 8.64 -4.70
CA SER A 163 -5.60 9.89 -3.99
C SER A 163 -6.69 9.78 -2.92
N SER A 164 -7.49 8.71 -2.94
CA SER A 164 -8.53 8.42 -1.95
C SER A 164 -8.04 7.50 -0.82
N GLY A 165 -6.79 7.03 -0.88
CA GLY A 165 -6.13 6.28 0.20
C GLY A 165 -5.72 4.87 -0.21
N ILE A 166 -5.77 3.95 0.76
CA ILE A 166 -5.40 2.54 0.60
C ILE A 166 -6.67 1.70 0.67
N LEU A 167 -6.97 0.96 -0.40
CA LEU A 167 -8.03 -0.04 -0.45
C LEU A 167 -7.42 -1.44 -0.39
N LEU A 168 -7.82 -2.19 0.63
CA LEU A 168 -7.55 -3.62 0.79
C LEU A 168 -8.85 -4.39 0.48
N ARG A 169 -8.83 -5.31 -0.47
CA ARG A 169 -10.07 -5.96 -0.96
C ARG A 169 -10.54 -7.15 -0.14
N ASP A 170 -9.62 -8.01 0.30
CA ASP A 170 -9.98 -9.29 0.92
C ASP A 170 -9.63 -9.34 2.41
N LYS A 171 -8.33 -9.32 2.73
CA LYS A 171 -7.85 -9.60 4.09
C LYS A 171 -6.73 -8.65 4.50
N LEU A 172 -6.90 -8.02 5.65
CA LEU A 172 -5.80 -7.41 6.40
C LEU A 172 -5.24 -8.45 7.38
N THR A 173 -4.05 -8.98 7.10
CA THR A 173 -3.31 -9.82 8.06
C THR A 173 -2.27 -8.97 8.74
N LEU A 174 -2.35 -8.83 10.06
CA LEU A 174 -1.42 -8.07 10.87
C LEU A 174 -0.53 -9.03 11.67
N ASN A 175 0.70 -8.63 11.95
CA ASN A 175 1.59 -9.40 12.83
C ASN A 175 1.05 -9.42 14.26
N THR A 176 1.50 -10.40 15.05
CA THR A 176 1.18 -10.46 16.49
C THR A 176 1.67 -9.19 17.18
N ALA A 177 0.74 -8.51 17.87
CA ALA A 177 1.06 -7.34 18.67
C ALA A 177 1.88 -7.70 19.92
N ASN A 178 2.64 -6.74 20.44
CA ASN A 178 3.18 -6.79 21.79
C ASN A 178 2.94 -5.44 22.50
N THR A 179 3.52 -5.26 23.69
CA THR A 179 3.31 -4.06 24.53
C THR A 179 3.90 -2.78 23.95
N THR A 180 4.84 -2.85 23.00
CA THR A 180 5.49 -1.68 22.38
C THR A 180 5.16 -1.53 20.90
N THR A 181 4.72 -2.59 20.23
CA THR A 181 4.35 -2.60 18.81
C THR A 181 2.94 -3.18 18.65
N PRO A 182 1.89 -2.33 18.70
CA PRO A 182 0.52 -2.77 18.44
C PRO A 182 0.33 -3.20 16.98
N ALA A 183 -0.57 -4.15 16.74
CA ALA A 183 -0.85 -4.68 15.40
C ALA A 183 -1.56 -3.66 14.49
N LEU A 184 -2.42 -2.80 15.05
CA LEU A 184 -3.16 -1.75 14.36
C LEU A 184 -3.23 -0.51 15.24
N ILE A 185 -2.91 0.65 14.69
CA ILE A 185 -3.11 1.95 15.35
C ILE A 185 -4.07 2.76 14.49
N LEU A 186 -5.21 3.13 15.10
CA LEU A 186 -6.08 4.17 14.57
C LEU A 186 -5.67 5.50 15.23
N PRO A 187 -5.17 6.49 14.47
CA PRO A 187 -4.78 7.78 15.03
C PRO A 187 -6.01 8.54 15.53
N ASN A 188 -5.82 9.36 16.57
CA ASN A 188 -6.86 10.27 17.05
C ASN A 188 -7.17 11.30 15.96
N SER A 189 -8.44 11.56 15.71
CA SER A 189 -8.86 12.52 14.69
C SER A 189 -10.21 13.15 15.05
N THR A 190 -10.63 14.14 14.26
CA THR A 190 -12.02 14.61 14.31
C THR A 190 -12.90 13.60 13.59
N LEU A 191 -13.96 13.14 14.25
CA LEU A 191 -14.92 12.23 13.65
C LEU A 191 -15.52 12.84 12.37
N THR A 192 -15.82 12.00 11.39
CA THR A 192 -16.53 12.45 10.18
C THR A 192 -17.87 13.10 10.54
N SER A 193 -18.23 14.17 9.83
CA SER A 193 -19.48 14.90 10.08
C SER A 193 -20.72 14.08 9.73
N THR A 194 -20.62 13.18 8.75
CA THR A 194 -21.67 12.25 8.34
C THR A 194 -21.23 10.82 8.66
N PRO A 195 -21.88 10.13 9.62
CA PRO A 195 -21.56 8.75 9.95
C PRO A 195 -21.59 7.84 8.71
N GLN A 196 -20.54 7.03 8.54
CA GLN A 196 -20.41 6.11 7.41
C GLN A 196 -20.63 4.67 7.88
N ASN A 197 -21.62 3.97 7.35
CA ASN A 197 -21.88 2.58 7.75
C ASN A 197 -20.65 1.68 7.61
N GLY A 198 -20.36 0.91 8.65
CA GLY A 198 -19.18 0.06 8.72
C GLY A 198 -17.89 0.79 9.08
N SER A 199 -17.93 2.10 9.37
CA SER A 199 -16.74 2.81 9.83
C SER A 199 -16.37 2.42 11.26
N ILE A 200 -15.06 2.38 11.51
CA ILE A 200 -14.47 2.47 12.84
C ILE A 200 -13.64 3.75 12.86
N GLU A 201 -13.93 4.64 13.80
CA GLU A 201 -13.28 5.94 13.93
C GLU A 201 -12.74 6.12 15.35
N ARG A 202 -11.68 6.92 15.49
CA ARG A 202 -11.14 7.30 16.79
C ARG A 202 -11.20 8.81 16.94
N ASP A 203 -11.89 9.27 17.98
CA ASP A 203 -12.03 10.70 18.23
C ASP A 203 -10.76 11.32 18.84
N GLN A 204 -10.81 12.62 19.09
CA GLN A 204 -9.70 13.41 19.64
C GLN A 204 -9.29 12.95 21.05
N ASN A 205 -10.24 12.41 21.82
CA ASN A 205 -10.03 11.88 23.17
C ASN A 205 -9.55 10.42 23.16
N GLY A 206 -9.40 9.83 21.97
CA GLY A 206 -8.95 8.46 21.81
C GLY A 206 -10.05 7.41 21.97
N ILE A 207 -11.33 7.81 22.03
CA ILE A 207 -12.47 6.90 22.13
C ILE A 207 -12.76 6.30 20.75
N LEU A 208 -13.02 5.00 20.72
CA LEU A 208 -13.39 4.28 19.50
C LEU A 208 -14.90 4.31 19.29
N TRP A 209 -15.29 4.55 18.04
CA TRP A 209 -16.67 4.63 17.59
C TRP A 209 -16.88 3.68 16.41
N GLU A 210 -18.03 3.02 16.35
CA GLU A 210 -18.51 2.29 15.17
C GLU A 210 -19.81 2.92 14.66
N THR A 211 -20.09 2.74 13.36
CA THR A 211 -21.34 3.21 12.76
C THR A 211 -22.12 2.08 12.12
N HIS A 212 -23.38 1.90 12.52
CA HIS A 212 -24.32 0.96 11.91
C HIS A 212 -25.66 1.63 11.62
N ALA A 213 -26.22 1.38 10.44
CA ALA A 213 -27.48 1.97 9.98
C ALA A 213 -27.57 3.51 10.12
N GLY A 214 -26.45 4.22 9.93
CA GLY A 214 -26.32 5.67 10.04
C GLY A 214 -26.18 6.18 11.48
N ILE A 215 -26.21 5.28 12.47
CA ILE A 215 -26.08 5.61 13.89
C ILE A 215 -24.65 5.34 14.32
N ARG A 216 -23.98 6.36 14.83
CA ARG A 216 -22.65 6.25 15.43
C ARG A 216 -22.78 5.94 16.92
N SER A 217 -22.13 4.88 17.38
CA SER A 217 -22.09 4.44 18.78
C SER A 217 -20.66 4.19 19.23
N GLN A 218 -20.40 4.42 20.51
CA GLN A 218 -19.09 4.13 21.10
C GLN A 218 -18.89 2.61 21.15
N ILE A 219 -17.74 2.12 20.70
CA ILE A 219 -17.32 0.75 20.94
C ILE A 219 -16.95 0.67 22.43
N MET A 220 -17.71 -0.09 23.22
CA MET A 220 -17.54 -0.12 24.68
C MET A 220 -16.08 -0.36 25.08
N THR A 221 -15.53 0.57 25.85
CA THR A 221 -14.26 0.34 26.53
C THR A 221 -14.52 -0.52 27.77
N LYS A 222 -13.56 -1.39 28.12
CA LYS A 222 -13.63 -2.38 29.20
C LYS A 222 -14.07 -1.81 30.57
N ASP A 223 -13.99 -0.49 30.74
CA ASP A 223 -14.30 0.23 31.99
C ASP A 223 -15.80 0.35 32.28
N THR A 224 -16.69 0.08 31.32
CA THR A 224 -18.14 0.19 31.60
C THR A 224 -18.68 -1.00 32.39
N ILE A 225 -18.09 -2.20 32.30
CA ILE A 225 -18.62 -3.38 33.02
C ILE A 225 -17.97 -3.55 34.40
N SER A 226 -16.66 -3.27 34.54
CA SER A 226 -15.99 -3.43 35.86
C SER A 226 -16.32 -2.31 36.85
N SER A 227 -16.82 -1.16 36.38
CA SER A 227 -17.34 -0.10 37.26
C SER A 227 -18.77 -0.36 37.75
N ILE A 228 -19.47 -1.34 37.17
CA ILE A 228 -20.89 -1.59 37.45
C ILE A 228 -21.09 -2.77 38.40
N SER A 229 -20.14 -3.68 38.63
CA SER A 229 -20.34 -4.74 39.63
C SER A 229 -19.08 -5.11 40.42
N SER A 230 -19.09 -4.93 41.74
CA SER A 230 -18.08 -5.47 42.65
C SER A 230 -18.75 -6.32 43.73
N SER A 231 -18.34 -7.57 43.89
CA SER A 231 -18.83 -8.46 44.96
C SER A 231 -17.66 -9.00 45.76
N ASP A 232 -17.78 -9.00 47.09
CA ASP A 232 -16.77 -9.58 47.98
C ASP A 232 -17.39 -10.03 49.31
N THR A 233 -16.64 -10.83 50.04
CA THR A 233 -16.84 -11.08 51.46
C THR A 233 -16.43 -9.84 52.26
N TYR A 234 -17.09 -9.58 53.38
CA TYR A 234 -16.65 -8.54 54.32
C TYR A 234 -16.86 -8.99 55.76
N LEU A 235 -16.09 -8.44 56.70
CA LEU A 235 -16.17 -8.79 58.11
C LEU A 235 -16.86 -7.65 58.88
N PRO A 236 -18.20 -7.68 59.08
CA PRO A 236 -18.90 -6.68 59.85
C PRO A 236 -18.48 -6.70 61.33
N SER A 237 -18.41 -5.51 61.94
CA SER A 237 -18.44 -5.39 63.41
C SER A 237 -19.88 -5.61 63.88
N LEU A 238 -20.02 -6.31 65.00
CA LEU A 238 -21.32 -6.52 65.65
C LEU A 238 -21.44 -5.60 66.86
N ASP A 239 -22.49 -4.78 66.87
CA ASP A 239 -22.80 -3.87 67.97
C ASP A 239 -24.08 -4.30 68.69
N ASN A 240 -24.28 -3.79 69.91
CA ASN A 240 -25.44 -4.12 70.75
C ASN A 240 -25.60 -5.62 71.07
N ILE A 241 -24.48 -6.37 71.07
CA ILE A 241 -24.46 -7.80 71.43
C ILE A 241 -24.85 -8.06 72.89
N LEU A 242 -25.00 -7.02 73.72
CA LEU A 242 -25.42 -7.15 75.12
C LEU A 242 -26.81 -7.78 75.25
N ASN A 243 -27.67 -7.67 74.23
CA ASN A 243 -28.98 -8.31 74.20
C ASN A 243 -28.94 -9.78 73.76
N PHE A 244 -27.74 -10.29 73.44
CA PHE A 244 -27.49 -11.65 72.98
C PHE A 244 -26.44 -12.34 73.83
N THR A 245 -26.55 -13.65 73.92
CA THR A 245 -25.49 -14.54 74.41
C THR A 245 -24.94 -15.31 73.21
N GLY A 246 -23.63 -15.21 72.98
CA GLY A 246 -22.93 -16.00 71.96
C GLY A 246 -23.15 -15.57 70.50
N ALA A 247 -23.38 -14.29 70.23
CA ALA A 247 -23.58 -13.81 68.86
C ALA A 247 -22.33 -14.09 68.00
N THR A 248 -22.48 -14.85 66.92
CA THR A 248 -21.39 -15.28 66.04
C THR A 248 -21.73 -15.02 64.59
N LEU A 249 -20.85 -14.34 63.86
CA LEU A 249 -20.98 -14.17 62.41
C LEU A 249 -20.61 -15.47 61.71
N LEU A 250 -21.47 -15.94 60.80
CA LEU A 250 -21.18 -17.11 59.97
C LEU A 250 -20.67 -16.71 58.58
N ASN A 251 -21.33 -15.74 57.95
CA ASN A 251 -21.00 -15.29 56.61
C ASN A 251 -21.54 -13.87 56.37
N ALA A 252 -20.79 -13.04 55.65
CA ALA A 252 -21.23 -11.73 55.22
C ALA A 252 -20.64 -11.42 53.84
N ASN A 253 -21.52 -11.21 52.87
CA ASN A 253 -21.16 -10.89 51.50
C ASN A 253 -21.89 -9.65 51.06
N TYR A 254 -21.32 -8.94 50.10
CA TYR A 254 -22.00 -7.87 49.41
C TYR A 254 -21.82 -7.95 47.91
N THR A 255 -22.75 -7.33 47.19
CA THR A 255 -22.65 -7.06 45.76
C THR A 255 -23.06 -5.62 45.53
N LYS A 256 -22.13 -4.81 45.05
CA LYS A 256 -22.39 -3.44 44.62
C LYS A 256 -22.69 -3.46 43.13
N ILE A 257 -23.85 -2.92 42.74
CA ILE A 257 -24.17 -2.63 41.35
C ILE A 257 -24.47 -1.14 41.19
N GLY A 258 -23.59 -0.41 40.52
CA GLY A 258 -23.66 1.06 40.47
C GLY A 258 -23.67 1.69 41.86
N ASN A 259 -24.76 2.40 42.22
CA ASN A 259 -24.93 3.02 43.53
C ASN A 259 -25.66 2.14 44.56
N THR A 260 -26.12 0.95 44.18
CA THR A 260 -26.84 0.03 45.08
C THR A 260 -25.89 -1.04 45.61
N VAL A 261 -25.93 -1.28 46.91
CA VAL A 261 -25.19 -2.36 47.58
C VAL A 261 -26.20 -3.32 48.17
N SER A 262 -26.21 -4.55 47.68
CA SER A 262 -26.93 -5.66 48.29
C SER A 262 -26.01 -6.37 49.27
N VAL A 263 -26.51 -6.61 50.48
CA VAL A 263 -25.78 -7.22 51.60
C VAL A 263 -26.54 -8.45 52.05
N LYS A 264 -25.81 -9.56 52.17
CA LYS A 264 -26.33 -10.81 52.72
C LYS A 264 -25.48 -11.24 53.89
N ILE A 265 -26.11 -11.35 55.06
CA ILE A 265 -25.45 -11.73 56.31
C ILE A 265 -26.15 -12.93 56.91
N ALA A 266 -25.36 -13.86 57.43
CA ALA A 266 -25.80 -14.96 58.27
C ALA A 266 -25.08 -14.88 59.62
N LEU A 267 -25.83 -14.92 60.72
CA LEU A 267 -25.30 -14.89 62.09
C LEU A 267 -26.11 -15.82 63.00
N THR A 268 -25.50 -16.23 64.11
CA THR A 268 -26.17 -17.00 65.16
C THR A 268 -26.15 -16.25 66.48
N GLY A 269 -27.08 -16.55 67.38
CA GLY A 269 -27.05 -16.05 68.76
C GLY A 269 -28.33 -16.35 69.53
N THR A 270 -28.27 -16.24 70.86
CA THR A 270 -29.42 -16.48 71.74
C THR A 270 -29.83 -15.18 72.42
N PRO A 271 -31.03 -14.63 72.15
CA PRO A 271 -31.51 -13.44 72.85
C PRO A 271 -31.66 -13.64 74.35
N LYS A 272 -31.31 -12.61 75.12
CA LYS A 272 -31.38 -12.64 76.58
C LYS A 272 -32.79 -12.40 77.14
N ALA A 273 -33.65 -11.70 76.39
CA ALA A 273 -35.02 -11.39 76.79
C ALA A 273 -36.02 -11.90 75.73
N LEU A 274 -37.13 -12.48 76.18
CA LEU A 274 -38.23 -12.90 75.33
C LEU A 274 -39.31 -11.83 75.28
N GLY A 275 -40.03 -11.73 74.16
CA GLY A 275 -41.22 -10.87 74.03
C GLY A 275 -40.95 -9.37 73.94
N SER A 276 -39.67 -8.94 73.98
CA SER A 276 -39.24 -7.57 73.68
C SER A 276 -38.52 -7.50 72.33
N ASP A 277 -38.54 -6.35 71.69
CA ASP A 277 -37.75 -6.11 70.49
C ASP A 277 -36.26 -6.20 70.85
N THR A 278 -35.58 -7.13 70.19
CA THR A 278 -34.14 -7.35 70.33
C THR A 278 -33.46 -6.83 69.07
N GLU A 279 -32.34 -6.13 69.23
CA GLU A 279 -31.60 -5.49 68.14
C GLU A 279 -30.14 -5.92 68.16
N ILE A 280 -29.61 -6.27 66.99
CA ILE A 280 -28.17 -6.42 66.75
C ILE A 280 -27.73 -5.42 65.68
N GLY A 281 -26.70 -4.64 65.98
CA GLY A 281 -26.07 -3.72 65.03
C GLY A 281 -25.01 -4.44 64.19
N ILE A 282 -24.88 -4.03 62.94
CA ILE A 282 -23.91 -4.54 61.97
C ILE A 282 -23.27 -3.35 61.23
N SER A 283 -21.95 -3.38 61.01
CA SER A 283 -21.34 -2.42 60.10
C SER A 283 -21.64 -2.74 58.63
N LEU A 284 -21.71 -1.71 57.80
CA LEU A 284 -21.91 -1.81 56.36
C LEU A 284 -20.55 -1.95 55.63
N PRO A 285 -20.51 -2.68 54.50
CA PRO A 285 -19.27 -2.84 53.72
C PRO A 285 -18.85 -1.54 53.04
N ILE A 286 -19.78 -0.61 52.78
CA ILE A 286 -19.55 0.68 52.13
C ILE A 286 -20.38 1.74 52.85
N ASN A 287 -19.75 2.86 53.20
CA ASN A 287 -20.46 3.98 53.83
C ASN A 287 -21.41 4.65 52.83
N ARG A 288 -22.60 5.03 53.28
CA ARG A 288 -23.54 5.91 52.55
C ARG A 288 -23.49 7.34 53.08
N ASN A 289 -23.95 8.32 52.30
CA ASN A 289 -24.18 9.65 52.86
C ASN A 289 -25.42 9.65 53.77
N SER A 290 -25.36 10.47 54.81
CA SER A 290 -25.88 10.22 56.16
C SER A 290 -27.37 10.52 56.41
N SER A 291 -28.28 10.15 55.51
CA SER A 291 -29.72 10.14 55.84
C SER A 291 -30.18 8.77 56.34
N THR A 292 -30.74 8.73 57.55
CA THR A 292 -31.40 7.56 58.12
C THR A 292 -32.68 7.28 57.32
N GLU A 293 -32.69 6.26 56.49
CA GLU A 293 -33.88 5.83 55.74
C GLU A 293 -34.27 4.39 56.10
N LEU A 294 -35.57 4.15 56.21
CA LEU A 294 -36.12 2.80 56.29
C LEU A 294 -35.90 2.12 54.93
N LEU A 295 -35.09 1.07 54.90
CA LEU A 295 -34.97 0.22 53.72
C LEU A 295 -35.82 -1.03 53.92
N SER A 296 -36.63 -1.35 52.92
CA SER A 296 -37.35 -2.62 52.89
C SER A 296 -36.36 -3.74 52.50
N GLY A 297 -35.74 -4.37 53.50
CA GLY A 297 -35.00 -5.63 53.35
C GLY A 297 -35.81 -6.80 53.90
N ILE A 298 -35.59 -8.01 53.38
CA ILE A 298 -36.20 -9.22 53.90
C ILE A 298 -35.19 -9.87 54.85
N CYS A 299 -35.54 -9.97 56.13
CA CYS A 299 -34.79 -10.79 57.07
C CYS A 299 -35.62 -11.99 57.47
N VAL A 300 -35.05 -13.18 57.27
CA VAL A 300 -35.64 -14.45 57.65
C VAL A 300 -34.78 -15.03 58.76
N GLY A 301 -35.40 -15.26 59.92
CA GLY A 301 -34.75 -15.93 61.04
C GLY A 301 -35.47 -17.21 61.39
N SER A 302 -34.71 -18.24 61.74
CA SER A 302 -35.22 -19.49 62.31
C SER A 302 -34.54 -19.77 63.64
N THR A 303 -35.30 -20.27 64.61
CA THR A 303 -34.72 -20.84 65.83
C THR A 303 -34.34 -22.30 65.58
N VAL A 304 -33.41 -22.83 66.37
CA VAL A 304 -33.06 -24.27 66.35
C VAL A 304 -34.29 -25.17 66.60
N ASP A 305 -35.35 -24.63 67.21
CA ASP A 305 -36.61 -25.33 67.47
C ASP A 305 -37.68 -25.13 66.38
N GLY A 306 -37.31 -24.61 65.20
CA GLY A 306 -38.19 -24.54 64.03
C GLY A 306 -39.23 -23.42 64.03
N VAL A 307 -39.15 -22.47 64.98
CA VAL A 307 -40.04 -21.31 65.00
C VAL A 307 -39.46 -20.23 64.08
N ASN A 308 -40.17 -19.94 62.99
CA ASN A 308 -39.86 -18.82 62.12
C ASN A 308 -40.24 -17.51 62.83
N PHE A 309 -39.35 -16.51 62.76
CA PHE A 309 -39.66 -15.16 63.23
C PHE A 309 -39.38 -14.15 62.12
N SER A 310 -40.21 -13.10 62.09
CA SER A 310 -40.00 -11.95 61.22
C SER A 310 -38.97 -11.02 61.83
N ALA A 311 -37.99 -10.63 61.03
CA ALA A 311 -36.99 -9.64 61.39
C ALA A 311 -37.04 -8.49 60.38
N LEU A 312 -36.69 -7.29 60.82
CA LEU A 312 -36.64 -6.08 60.01
C LEU A 312 -35.22 -5.51 60.07
N VAL A 313 -34.69 -5.10 58.92
CA VAL A 313 -33.39 -4.44 58.83
C VAL A 313 -33.60 -2.94 58.73
N TYR A 314 -32.86 -2.18 59.53
CA TYR A 314 -32.86 -0.73 59.57
C TYR A 314 -31.47 -0.23 59.27
N ILE A 315 -31.31 0.85 58.50
CA ILE A 315 -30.05 1.59 58.52
C ILE A 315 -30.10 2.58 59.68
N THR A 316 -29.07 2.53 60.52
CA THR A 316 -28.99 3.32 61.75
C THR A 316 -27.95 4.42 61.68
N GLY A 317 -27.10 4.42 60.64
CA GLY A 317 -26.10 5.45 60.39
C GLY A 317 -25.48 5.34 59.00
N SER A 318 -24.49 6.19 58.71
CA SER A 318 -23.75 6.17 57.44
C SER A 318 -22.96 4.88 57.22
N SER A 319 -22.61 4.17 58.29
CA SER A 319 -21.78 2.96 58.27
C SER A 319 -22.40 1.76 58.99
N THR A 320 -23.66 1.85 59.43
CA THR A 320 -24.29 0.83 60.28
C THR A 320 -25.72 0.52 59.87
N ALA A 321 -26.09 -0.74 59.99
CA ALA A 321 -27.46 -1.23 59.97
C ALA A 321 -27.76 -2.01 61.25
N SER A 322 -29.04 -2.26 61.50
CA SER A 322 -29.53 -2.99 62.66
C SER A 322 -30.59 -3.98 62.24
N ILE A 323 -30.50 -5.20 62.76
CA ILE A 323 -31.52 -6.22 62.57
C ILE A 323 -32.35 -6.27 63.85
N LYS A 324 -33.62 -5.85 63.78
CA LYS A 324 -34.57 -5.94 64.90
C LYS A 324 -35.52 -7.10 64.69
N TYR A 325 -35.74 -7.87 65.74
CA TYR A 325 -36.73 -8.93 65.71
C TYR A 325 -37.22 -9.25 67.12
N LYS A 326 -38.34 -9.96 67.16
CA LYS A 326 -39.03 -10.32 68.39
C LYS A 326 -39.10 -11.83 68.51
N LEU A 327 -38.39 -12.41 69.47
CA LEU A 327 -38.53 -13.84 69.76
C LEU A 327 -39.61 -14.10 70.80
N ASN A 328 -40.37 -15.15 70.54
CA ASN A 328 -41.38 -15.67 71.46
C ASN A 328 -40.92 -16.97 72.16
N THR A 329 -39.74 -17.50 71.82
CA THR A 329 -39.17 -18.73 72.39
C THR A 329 -37.67 -18.58 72.67
N ARG A 330 -37.15 -19.32 73.66
CA ARG A 330 -35.70 -19.37 73.96
C ARG A 330 -35.03 -20.36 73.01
N GLY A 331 -33.80 -20.06 72.60
CA GLY A 331 -32.97 -20.97 71.80
C GLY A 331 -31.95 -20.22 70.95
N THR A 332 -30.94 -20.95 70.47
CA THR A 332 -30.02 -20.41 69.48
C THR A 332 -30.81 -20.10 68.21
N SER A 333 -30.66 -18.87 67.71
CA SER A 333 -31.33 -18.40 66.50
C SER A 333 -30.31 -18.30 65.38
N ASN A 334 -30.68 -18.75 64.19
CA ASN A 334 -29.98 -18.50 62.94
C ASN A 334 -30.69 -17.35 62.23
N ILE A 335 -29.98 -16.27 61.98
CA ILE A 335 -30.52 -15.04 61.39
C ILE A 335 -29.87 -14.86 60.03
N VAL A 336 -30.69 -14.77 58.98
CA VAL A 336 -30.24 -14.42 57.64
C VAL A 336 -30.91 -13.11 57.23
N ALA A 337 -30.11 -12.08 57.00
CA ALA A 337 -30.57 -10.78 56.52
C ALA A 337 -30.10 -10.59 55.08
N ASP A 338 -31.05 -10.24 54.20
CA ASP A 338 -30.78 -9.88 52.81
C ASP A 338 -31.44 -8.52 52.53
N PHE A 339 -30.60 -7.50 52.31
CA PHE A 339 -31.06 -6.12 52.17
C PHE A 339 -30.18 -5.34 51.22
N SER A 340 -30.73 -4.30 50.60
CA SER A 340 -30.01 -3.43 49.68
C SER A 340 -30.11 -1.97 50.09
N TYR A 341 -29.02 -1.20 49.95
CA TYR A 341 -28.98 0.23 50.22
C TYR A 341 -28.28 1.02 49.13
N ALA A 342 -28.62 2.30 48.99
CA ALA A 342 -27.95 3.22 48.07
C ALA A 342 -26.79 3.95 48.76
N ILE A 343 -25.67 4.16 48.06
CA ILE A 343 -24.48 4.87 48.54
C ILE A 343 -24.58 6.40 48.38
N ASN A 344 -25.56 6.89 47.59
CA ASN A 344 -25.72 8.29 47.14
C ASN A 344 -25.21 9.35 48.11
#